data_AF-A0A3S2TIW1-F1
#
_entry.id   AF-A0A3S2TIW1-F1
#
_cell.length_a   1.000
_cell.length_b   1.000
_cell.length_c   1.000
_cell.angle_alpha   90.00
_cell.angle_beta   90.00
_cell.angle_gamma   90.00
#
_symmetry.space_group_name_H-M   'P 1'
#
loop_
_entity.id
_entity.type
_entity.pdbx_description
1 polymer ?
#
loop_
_entity_poly.entity_id
_entity_poly.type
_entity_poly.pdbx_seq_one_letter_code
_entity_poly.pdbx_strand_id
1 'polypeptide(L)'
;MAASIYSPLPAFDELLIMAKQDPAALDELQKKLNQELIDAQSDDRGRKAIEQTLFRLQSEQFRYKAPLVRLTRAYQLMLMEMSRMQDALELLCKVPESKKKLCATILPFRSKRQER
;
A
#
# COMPACT_ATOMS: atom_id res chain seq x y z
N MET A 1 -3.79 -22.97 1.15
CA MET A 1 -4.14 -21.61 0.66
C MET A 1 -4.74 -20.87 1.84
N ALA A 2 -4.17 -19.73 2.24
CA ALA A 2 -4.76 -18.93 3.32
C ALA A 2 -6.14 -18.44 2.86
N ALA A 3 -7.16 -18.59 3.69
CA ALA A 3 -8.48 -18.05 3.39
C ALA A 3 -8.38 -16.52 3.27
N SER A 4 -8.91 -15.96 2.18
CA SER A 4 -9.02 -14.51 2.04
C SER A 4 -9.89 -13.99 3.18
N ILE A 5 -9.38 -13.00 3.92
CA ILE A 5 -10.15 -12.28 4.96
C ILE A 5 -11.29 -11.47 4.29
N TYR A 6 -11.18 -11.22 2.99
CA TYR A 6 -12.09 -10.41 2.21
C TYR A 6 -13.10 -11.23 1.42
N SER A 7 -14.27 -10.65 1.22
CA SER A 7 -15.24 -11.17 0.25
C SER A 7 -14.63 -11.20 -1.17
N PRO A 8 -15.03 -12.20 -2.00
CA PRO A 8 -14.51 -12.28 -3.35
C PRO A 8 -14.94 -11.05 -4.16
N LEU A 9 -13.98 -10.44 -4.85
CA LEU A 9 -14.23 -9.32 -5.75
C LEU A 9 -15.03 -9.80 -6.96
N PRO A 10 -16.14 -9.13 -7.31
CA PRO A 10 -16.89 -9.41 -8.54
C PRO A 10 -16.03 -9.23 -9.78
N ALA A 11 -16.39 -9.91 -10.86
CA ALA A 11 -15.74 -9.71 -12.15
C ALA A 11 -16.02 -8.28 -12.68
N PHE A 12 -15.11 -7.74 -13.50
CA PHE A 12 -15.27 -6.39 -14.05
C PHE A 12 -16.59 -6.22 -14.84
N ASP A 13 -17.00 -7.25 -15.59
CA ASP A 13 -18.26 -7.23 -16.33
C ASP A 13 -19.48 -7.12 -15.42
N GLU A 14 -19.45 -7.74 -14.23
CA GLU A 14 -20.51 -7.64 -13.23
C GLU A 14 -20.58 -6.22 -12.67
N LEU A 15 -19.42 -5.60 -12.39
CA LEU A 15 -19.36 -4.19 -11.95
C LEU A 15 -19.91 -3.24 -13.02
N LEU A 16 -19.62 -3.51 -14.30
CA LEU A 16 -20.18 -2.75 -15.42
C LEU A 16 -21.70 -2.90 -15.55
N ILE A 17 -22.21 -4.11 -15.31
CA ILE A 17 -23.65 -4.38 -15.30
C ILE A 17 -24.31 -3.61 -14.15
N MET A 18 -23.77 -3.71 -12.93
CA MET A 18 -24.26 -2.96 -11.77
C MET A 18 -24.26 -1.45 -12.06
N ALA A 19 -23.16 -0.89 -12.58
CA ALA A 19 -23.07 0.54 -12.90
C ALA A 19 -24.16 1.02 -13.88
N LYS A 20 -24.61 0.15 -14.79
CA LYS A 20 -25.63 0.49 -15.81
C LYS A 20 -27.05 0.25 -15.33
N GLN A 21 -27.27 -0.81 -14.56
CA GLN A 21 -28.61 -1.30 -14.22
C GLN A 21 -29.03 -0.95 -12.80
N ASP A 22 -28.09 -1.00 -11.85
CA ASP A 22 -28.34 -0.70 -10.43
C ASP A 22 -27.10 -0.02 -9.79
N PRO A 23 -26.93 1.29 -10.01
CA PRO A 23 -25.81 2.04 -9.44
C PRO A 23 -25.80 2.04 -7.91
N ALA A 24 -26.97 1.91 -7.27
CA ALA A 24 -27.06 1.89 -5.82
C ALA A 24 -26.47 0.61 -5.24
N ALA A 25 -26.70 -0.54 -5.88
CA ALA A 25 -26.04 -1.80 -5.50
C ALA A 25 -24.51 -1.72 -5.63
N LEU A 26 -24.00 -1.03 -6.65
CA LEU A 26 -22.56 -0.81 -6.81
C LEU A 26 -21.98 0.05 -5.66
N ASP A 27 -22.69 1.11 -5.27
CA ASP A 27 -22.29 1.96 -4.15
C ASP A 27 -22.27 1.18 -2.81
N GLU A 28 -23.27 0.34 -2.57
CA GLU A 28 -23.33 -0.50 -1.36
C GLU A 28 -22.23 -1.56 -1.34
N LEU A 29 -21.94 -2.19 -2.47
CA LEU A 29 -20.79 -3.09 -2.61
C LEU A 29 -19.48 -2.36 -2.31
N GLN A 30 -19.30 -1.16 -2.84
CA GLN A 30 -18.10 -0.36 -2.58
C GLN A 30 -17.95 -0.05 -1.08
N LYS A 31 -19.03 0.38 -0.41
CA LYS A 31 -19.01 0.64 1.04
C LYS A 31 -18.66 -0.62 1.83
N LYS A 32 -19.25 -1.75 1.47
CA LYS A 32 -18.96 -3.04 2.12
C LYS A 32 -17.48 -3.40 2.00
N LEU A 33 -16.91 -3.35 0.80
CA LEU A 33 -15.48 -3.65 0.57
C LEU A 33 -14.56 -2.70 1.33
N ASN A 34 -14.90 -1.41 1.39
CA ASN A 34 -14.15 -0.42 2.17
C ASN A 34 -14.19 -0.75 3.67
N GLN A 35 -15.34 -1.17 4.20
CA GLN A 35 -15.47 -1.55 5.60
C GLN A 35 -14.69 -2.83 5.91
N GLU A 36 -14.73 -3.84 5.03
CA GLU A 36 -13.91 -5.05 5.17
C GLU A 36 -12.41 -4.73 5.22
N LEU A 37 -11.94 -3.76 4.40
CA LEU A 37 -10.55 -3.30 4.43
C LEU A 37 -10.16 -2.63 5.75
N ILE A 38 -11.06 -1.84 6.33
CA ILE A 38 -10.86 -1.17 7.63
C ILE A 38 -10.82 -2.22 8.75
N ASP A 39 -11.76 -3.15 8.75
CA ASP A 39 -11.91 -4.18 9.80
C ASP A 39 -10.79 -5.22 9.77
N ALA A 40 -10.18 -5.45 8.60
CA ALA A 40 -9.04 -6.36 8.45
C ALA A 40 -7.71 -5.78 8.97
N GLN A 41 -7.63 -4.46 9.26
CA GLN A 41 -6.42 -3.87 9.81
C GLN A 41 -6.25 -4.21 11.28
N SER A 42 -5.10 -4.78 11.63
CA SER A 42 -4.76 -5.10 13.03
C SER A 42 -4.30 -3.88 13.84
N ASP A 43 -3.88 -2.80 13.18
CA ASP A 43 -3.33 -1.60 13.83
C ASP A 43 -4.12 -0.33 13.52
N ASP A 44 -4.28 0.51 14.55
CA ASP A 44 -5.01 1.78 14.48
C ASP A 44 -4.43 2.77 13.45
N ARG A 45 -3.12 2.68 13.18
CA ARG A 45 -2.45 3.56 12.22
C ARG A 45 -2.87 3.18 10.80
N GLY A 46 -2.80 1.90 10.44
CA GLY A 46 -3.28 1.36 9.16
C GLY A 46 -4.75 1.68 8.94
N ARG A 47 -5.59 1.42 9.95
CA ARG A 47 -7.02 1.75 9.91
C ARG A 47 -7.28 3.24 9.60
N LYS A 48 -6.65 4.15 10.35
CA LYS A 48 -6.79 5.60 10.14
C LYS A 48 -6.28 6.04 8.77
N ALA A 49 -5.23 5.43 8.25
CA ALA A 49 -4.70 5.75 6.92
C ALA A 49 -5.72 5.40 5.81
N ILE A 50 -6.39 4.26 5.92
CA ILE A 50 -7.46 3.86 5.00
C ILE A 50 -8.65 4.83 5.11
N GLU A 51 -9.13 5.10 6.32
CA GLU A 51 -10.24 6.05 6.55
C GLU A 51 -9.94 7.44 5.98
N GLN A 52 -8.73 7.96 6.17
CA GLN A 52 -8.29 9.24 5.60
C GLN A 52 -8.24 9.22 4.07
N THR A 53 -7.80 8.11 3.49
CA THR A 53 -7.74 7.95 2.03
C THR A 53 -9.15 7.96 1.42
N LEU A 54 -10.07 7.21 2.03
CA LEU A 54 -11.48 7.18 1.63
C LEU A 54 -12.14 8.56 1.76
N PHE A 55 -11.92 9.24 2.89
CA PHE A 55 -12.42 10.59 3.11
C PHE A 55 -11.90 11.55 2.04
N ARG A 56 -10.61 11.50 1.72
CA ARG A 56 -10.01 12.37 0.70
C ARG A 56 -10.64 12.11 -0.67
N LEU A 57 -10.82 10.85 -1.05
CA LEU A 57 -11.45 10.47 -2.33
C LEU A 57 -12.89 11.00 -2.41
N GLN A 58 -13.69 10.81 -1.36
CA GLN A 58 -15.06 11.32 -1.28
C GLN A 58 -15.10 12.85 -1.34
N SER A 59 -14.21 13.54 -0.61
CA SER A 59 -14.17 15.00 -0.59
C SER A 59 -13.94 15.59 -1.99
N GLU A 60 -13.08 14.96 -2.80
CA GLU A 60 -12.80 15.39 -4.17
C GLU A 60 -13.99 15.14 -5.11
N GLN A 61 -14.82 14.11 -4.85
CA GLN A 61 -16.07 13.89 -5.57
C GLN A 61 -17.11 15.00 -5.34
N PHE A 62 -17.15 15.58 -4.13
CA PHE A 62 -18.09 16.66 -3.80
C PHE A 62 -17.55 18.05 -4.14
N ARG A 63 -16.23 18.22 -4.13
CA ARG A 63 -15.58 19.53 -4.34
C ARG A 63 -15.76 20.09 -5.75
N TYR A 64 -15.80 19.23 -6.77
CA TYR A 64 -15.86 19.65 -8.16
C TYR A 64 -17.20 19.28 -8.80
N LYS A 65 -17.87 20.26 -9.43
CA LYS A 65 -19.14 20.01 -10.14
C LYS A 65 -18.95 19.36 -11.50
N ALA A 66 -17.82 19.61 -12.16
CA ALA A 66 -17.54 19.10 -13.50
C ALA A 66 -17.12 17.61 -13.45
N PRO A 67 -17.83 16.69 -14.13
CA PRO A 67 -17.57 15.25 -14.06
C PRO A 67 -16.13 14.86 -14.44
N LEU A 68 -15.61 15.42 -15.54
CA LEU A 68 -14.24 15.13 -15.99
C LEU A 68 -13.18 15.57 -14.97
N VAL A 69 -13.42 16.69 -14.27
CA VAL A 69 -12.50 17.18 -13.24
C VAL A 69 -12.48 16.22 -12.05
N ARG A 70 -13.65 15.72 -11.60
CA ARG A 70 -13.75 14.71 -10.54
C ARG A 70 -12.98 13.45 -10.89
N LEU A 71 -13.17 12.92 -12.10
CA LEU A 71 -12.48 11.71 -12.57
C LEU A 71 -10.97 11.92 -12.65
N THR A 72 -10.53 13.06 -13.18
CA THR A 72 -9.11 13.41 -13.25
C THR A 72 -8.48 13.46 -11.87
N ARG A 73 -9.17 14.06 -10.88
CA ARG A 73 -8.69 14.13 -9.50
C ARG A 73 -8.63 12.77 -8.82
N ALA A 74 -9.66 11.94 -8.99
CA ALA A 74 -9.67 10.58 -8.47
C ALA A 74 -8.49 9.77 -9.04
N TYR A 75 -8.27 9.84 -10.37
CA TYR A 75 -7.15 9.17 -11.02
C TYR A 75 -5.78 9.65 -10.51
N GLN A 76 -5.59 10.96 -10.32
CA GLN A 76 -4.36 11.52 -9.75
C GLN A 76 -4.08 11.00 -8.33
N LEU A 77 -5.11 10.87 -7.50
CA LEU A 77 -4.98 10.29 -6.16
C LEU A 77 -4.56 8.83 -6.23
N MET A 78 -5.23 8.04 -7.08
CA MET A 78 -4.89 6.63 -7.28
C MET A 78 -3.44 6.46 -7.74
N LEU A 79 -3.00 7.26 -8.71
CA LEU A 79 -1.64 7.20 -9.23
C LEU A 79 -0.60 7.55 -8.16
N MET A 80 -0.88 8.56 -7.33
CA MET A 80 -0.02 8.95 -6.21
C MET A 80 0.13 7.82 -5.18
N GLU A 81 -0.95 7.15 -4.82
CA GLU A 81 -0.87 6.03 -3.86
C GLU A 81 -0.19 4.79 -4.47
N MET A 82 -0.39 4.52 -5.77
CA MET A 82 0.34 3.47 -6.48
C MET A 82 1.85 3.75 -6.51
N SER A 83 2.26 5.00 -6.74
CA SER A 83 3.67 5.40 -6.67
C SER A 83 4.24 5.17 -5.27
N ARG A 84 3.51 5.55 -4.21
CA ARG A 84 3.94 5.32 -2.82
C ARG A 84 4.09 3.84 -2.50
N MET A 85 3.16 3.01 -2.98
CA MET A 85 3.23 1.56 -2.82
C MET A 85 4.45 1.00 -3.55
N GLN A 86 4.71 1.44 -4.78
CA GLN A 86 5.91 1.06 -5.52
C GLN A 86 7.18 1.42 -4.74
N ASP A 87 7.30 2.65 -4.25
CA ASP A 87 8.46 3.08 -3.44
C ASP A 87 8.66 2.19 -2.20
N ALA A 88 7.58 1.86 -1.50
CA ALA A 88 7.61 0.97 -0.35
C ALA A 88 8.05 -0.45 -0.71
N LEU A 89 7.54 -1.01 -1.81
CA LEU A 89 7.95 -2.32 -2.31
C LEU A 89 9.41 -2.33 -2.74
N GLU A 90 9.89 -1.28 -3.41
CA GLU A 90 11.29 -1.13 -3.79
C GLU A 90 12.20 -1.08 -2.55
N LEU A 91 11.78 -0.40 -1.47
CA LEU A 91 12.50 -0.41 -0.20
C LEU A 91 12.58 -1.80 0.43
N LEU A 92 11.51 -2.59 0.37
CA LEU A 92 11.49 -3.96 0.88
C LEU A 92 12.35 -4.92 0.04
N CYS A 93 12.40 -4.71 -1.28
CA CYS A 93 13.18 -5.52 -2.21
C CYS A 93 14.68 -5.18 -2.22
N LYS A 94 15.07 -4.00 -1.71
CA LYS A 94 16.48 -3.65 -1.52
C LYS A 94 17.07 -4.57 -0.45
N VAL A 95 17.73 -5.63 -0.91
CA VAL A 95 18.58 -6.49 -0.07
C VAL A 95 19.57 -5.56 0.63
N PRO A 96 19.67 -5.60 1.97
CA PRO A 96 20.69 -4.84 2.66
C PRO A 96 22.03 -5.33 2.14
N GLU A 97 22.75 -4.48 1.39
CA GLU A 97 24.17 -4.61 1.13
C GLU A 97 24.80 -5.04 2.46
N SER A 98 25.27 -6.28 2.52
CA SER A 98 25.83 -6.83 3.75
C SER A 98 26.88 -5.83 4.21
N LYS A 99 26.64 -5.16 5.34
CA LYS A 99 27.63 -4.27 5.94
C LYS A 99 28.91 -5.08 6.02
N LYS A 100 29.90 -4.76 5.16
CA LYS A 100 31.19 -5.45 5.13
C LYS A 100 31.67 -5.42 6.57
N LYS A 101 31.69 -6.57 7.23
CA LYS A 101 32.17 -6.68 8.61
C LYS A 101 33.53 -6.02 8.60
N LEU A 102 33.70 -4.94 9.36
CA LEU A 102 35.01 -4.32 9.56
C LEU A 102 35.83 -5.32 10.36
N CYS A 103 36.40 -6.31 9.68
CA CYS A 103 37.38 -7.20 10.26
C CYS A 103 38.61 -6.35 10.55
N ALA A 104 38.92 -6.15 11.83
CA ALA A 104 40.15 -5.48 12.22
C ALA A 104 41.35 -6.28 11.70
N THR A 105 42.31 -5.59 11.10
CA THR A 105 43.57 -6.18 10.68
C THR A 105 44.32 -6.65 11.94
N ILE A 106 44.44 -7.96 12.15
CA ILE A 106 45.23 -8.51 13.25
C ILE A 106 46.70 -8.28 12.92
N LEU A 107 47.36 -7.39 13.67
CA LEU A 107 48.81 -7.21 13.57
C LEU A 107 49.50 -8.43 14.21
N PRO A 108 50.45 -9.07 13.52
CA PRO A 108 51.16 -10.22 14.08
C PRO A 108 51.98 -9.80 15.30
N PHE A 109 51.92 -10.59 16.37
CA PHE A 109 52.75 -10.35 17.56
C PHE A 109 54.23 -10.52 17.20
N ARG A 110 55.02 -9.50 17.52
CA ARG A 110 56.47 -9.53 17.37
C ARG A 110 57.03 -10.56 18.35
N SER A 111 57.42 -11.74 17.85
CA SER A 111 58.09 -12.75 18.66
C SER A 111 59.40 -12.16 19.20
N LYS A 112 59.55 -12.11 20.53
CA LYS A 112 60.80 -11.71 21.17
C LYS A 112 61.89 -12.68 20.69
N ARG A 113 62.85 -12.18 19.91
CA ARG A 113 64.10 -12.91 19.66
C ARG A 113 64.76 -13.14 21.01
N GLN A 114 64.91 -14.40 21.37
CA GLN A 114 65.63 -14.87 22.54
C GLN A 114 66.95 -15.42 22.02
N GLU A 115 68.01 -14.63 22.10
CA GLU A 115 69.40 -15.02 21.83
C GLU A 115 70.27 -13.95 22.53
N ARG A 116 70.66 -14.22 23.77
CA ARG A 116 71.93 -14.84 24.21
C ARG A 116 73.09 -13.86 24.22
#